data_AF-A0A098GEI5-F1
#
_entry.id   AF-A0A098GEI5-F1
#
_cell.length_a   1.000
_cell.length_b   1.000
_cell.length_c   1.000
_cell.angle_alpha   90.00
_cell.angle_beta   90.00
_cell.angle_gamma   90.00
#
_symmetry.space_group_name_H-M   'P 1'
#
loop_
_entity.id
_entity.type
_entity.pdbx_description
1 polymer ?
#
loop_
_entity_poly.entity_id
_entity_poly.type
_entity_poly.pdbx_seq_one_letter_code
_entity_poly.pdbx_strand_id
1 'polypeptide(L)'
;MDSLAKYFVVLVLSTAVFALGTTNSYANTAYLTVSNDAENYTFAYKVNQGDCSADLMGVAGIIEPKKWAQIGGAALSSLCGTNTANCKIDFYMSKNKTCEDKPVGTALFDVNKGLVSLTNNKVNGFFVVKSGANSVSISGGPIKK
;
A
#
# COMPACT_ATOMS: atom_id res chain seq x y z
N MET A 1 -12.12 -41.81 59.16
CA MET A 1 -10.79 -42.03 59.76
C MET A 1 -9.94 -42.65 58.69
N ASP A 2 -8.89 -41.91 58.30
CA ASP A 2 -7.75 -42.34 57.46
C ASP A 2 -8.10 -42.75 56.01
N SER A 3 -7.37 -42.37 54.97
CA SER A 3 -5.92 -42.28 54.89
C SER A 3 -5.50 -41.62 53.56
N LEU A 4 -4.61 -40.63 53.69
CA LEU A 4 -3.42 -40.40 52.86
C LEU A 4 -3.53 -40.26 51.33
N ALA A 5 -3.43 -38.98 50.94
CA ALA A 5 -2.63 -38.45 49.86
C ALA A 5 -1.58 -39.41 49.26
N LYS A 6 -1.65 -39.61 47.93
CA LYS A 6 -0.48 -39.85 47.09
C LYS A 6 -0.56 -38.95 45.86
N TYR A 7 0.33 -37.96 45.87
CA TYR A 7 0.70 -37.11 44.77
C TYR A 7 1.08 -37.95 43.56
N PHE A 8 0.44 -37.70 42.42
CA PHE A 8 0.98 -38.05 41.11
C PHE A 8 0.96 -36.78 40.25
N VAL A 9 2.01 -35.97 40.42
CA VAL A 9 2.34 -34.91 39.48
C VAL A 9 2.85 -35.59 38.23
N VAL A 10 1.97 -35.79 37.24
CA VAL A 10 2.39 -36.20 35.90
C VAL A 10 2.91 -34.95 35.21
N LEU A 11 4.22 -34.78 35.29
CA LEU A 11 5.00 -33.81 34.56
C LEU A 11 4.97 -34.19 33.07
N VAL A 12 4.00 -33.67 32.30
CA VAL A 12 4.00 -33.82 30.84
C VAL A 12 4.99 -32.81 30.26
N LEU A 13 6.25 -33.23 30.13
CA LEU A 13 7.22 -32.62 29.23
C LEU A 13 6.79 -32.89 27.78
N SER A 14 5.86 -32.10 27.24
CA SER A 14 5.64 -32.09 25.79
C SER A 14 6.70 -31.18 25.16
N THR A 15 7.75 -31.81 24.67
CA THR A 15 8.79 -31.24 23.81
C THR A 15 8.17 -30.31 22.77
N ALA A 16 8.64 -29.05 22.76
CA ALA A 16 8.41 -28.12 21.68
C ALA A 16 8.85 -28.77 20.36
N VAL A 17 7.88 -29.14 19.52
CA VAL A 17 8.15 -29.43 18.12
C VAL A 17 8.49 -28.09 17.49
N PHE A 18 9.78 -27.81 17.35
CA PHE A 18 10.26 -26.87 16.35
C PHE A 18 9.85 -27.46 15.00
N ALA A 19 8.66 -27.11 14.55
CA ALA A 19 8.36 -27.16 13.14
C ALA A 19 9.38 -26.21 12.50
N LEU A 20 10.44 -26.79 11.94
CA LEU A 20 11.21 -26.20 10.85
C LEU A 20 10.22 -26.06 9.69
N GLY A 21 9.35 -25.06 9.80
CA GLY A 21 8.58 -24.57 8.69
C GLY A 21 9.61 -24.12 7.68
N THR A 22 9.79 -24.91 6.64
CA THR A 22 10.35 -24.43 5.39
C THR A 22 9.47 -23.26 4.99
N THR A 23 9.87 -22.05 5.36
CA THR A 23 9.28 -20.84 4.80
C THR A 23 9.61 -20.92 3.33
N ASN A 24 8.65 -21.37 2.53
CA ASN A 24 8.61 -21.02 1.13
C ASN A 24 8.56 -19.50 1.12
N SER A 25 9.74 -18.87 1.08
CA SER A 25 9.92 -17.44 0.86
C SER A 25 9.54 -17.19 -0.59
N TYR A 26 8.25 -17.32 -0.91
CA TYR A 26 7.66 -16.47 -1.91
C TYR A 26 7.97 -15.07 -1.42
N ALA A 27 8.89 -14.38 -2.10
CA ALA A 27 9.14 -12.97 -1.86
C ALA A 27 7.78 -12.28 -1.91
N ASN A 28 7.23 -11.94 -0.74
CA ASN A 28 5.89 -11.41 -0.63
C ASN A 28 5.98 -9.96 -1.09
N THR A 29 5.86 -9.76 -2.41
CA THR A 29 5.90 -8.43 -2.99
C THR A 29 4.59 -7.75 -2.65
N ALA A 30 4.68 -6.73 -1.82
CA ALA A 30 3.54 -5.95 -1.41
C ALA A 30 2.93 -5.24 -2.64
N TYR A 31 1.61 -5.23 -2.71
CA TYR A 31 0.86 -4.45 -3.68
C TYR A 31 0.42 -3.13 -3.06
N LEU A 32 0.04 -2.15 -3.88
CA LEU A 32 -0.59 -0.92 -3.43
C LEU A 32 -1.99 -0.82 -4.05
N THR A 33 -3.03 -0.78 -3.22
CA THR A 33 -4.39 -0.46 -3.66
C THR A 33 -4.58 1.04 -3.58
N VAL A 34 -5.10 1.64 -4.64
CA VAL A 34 -5.45 3.05 -4.66
C VAL A 34 -6.92 3.19 -5.04
N SER A 35 -7.64 4.00 -4.29
CA SER A 35 -9.05 4.32 -4.52
C SER A 35 -9.19 5.79 -4.84
N ASN A 36 -9.89 6.10 -5.92
CA ASN A 36 -10.26 7.44 -6.30
C ASN A 36 -11.74 7.67 -5.96
N ASP A 37 -12.00 8.24 -4.79
CA ASP A 37 -13.35 8.51 -4.32
C ASP A 37 -13.86 9.88 -4.80
N ALA A 38 -13.09 10.62 -5.59
CA ALA A 38 -13.53 11.87 -6.20
C ALA A 38 -14.52 11.62 -7.34
N GLU A 39 -15.33 12.63 -7.66
CA GLU A 39 -16.42 12.50 -8.65
C GLU A 39 -16.00 12.78 -10.10
N ASN A 40 -15.05 13.70 -10.33
CA ASN A 40 -14.80 14.25 -11.67
C ASN A 40 -13.33 14.37 -12.06
N TYR A 41 -12.44 13.76 -11.27
CA TYR A 41 -10.99 13.87 -11.47
C TYR A 41 -10.40 12.48 -11.55
N THR A 42 -9.51 12.27 -12.49
CA THR A 42 -8.69 11.05 -12.57
C THR A 42 -7.54 11.15 -11.59
N PHE A 43 -7.16 10.01 -11.04
CA PHE A 43 -5.96 9.87 -10.26
C PHE A 43 -4.82 9.42 -11.17
N ALA A 44 -3.66 10.07 -11.00
CA ALA A 44 -2.40 9.71 -11.63
C ALA A 44 -1.29 9.70 -10.57
N TYR A 45 -0.18 9.03 -10.87
CA TYR A 45 0.94 8.94 -9.96
C TYR A 45 2.30 8.97 -10.66
N LYS A 46 3.34 9.28 -9.91
CA LYS A 46 4.75 9.14 -10.32
C LYS A 46 5.49 8.31 -9.29
N VAL A 47 6.35 7.40 -9.75
CA VAL A 47 7.22 6.59 -8.88
C VAL A 47 8.64 7.11 -8.99
N ASN A 48 9.28 7.46 -7.87
CA ASN A 48 10.66 7.98 -7.79
C ASN A 48 10.97 9.12 -8.78
N GLN A 49 10.01 10.04 -8.99
CA GLN A 49 10.10 11.14 -9.97
C GLN A 49 10.22 10.69 -11.44
N GLY A 50 9.87 9.43 -11.75
CA GLY A 50 9.79 8.92 -13.11
C GLY A 50 8.57 9.44 -13.88
N ASP A 51 8.24 8.72 -14.95
CA ASP A 51 7.15 9.07 -15.85
C ASP A 51 5.79 9.08 -15.14
N CYS A 52 4.88 9.92 -15.64
CA CYS A 52 3.52 9.93 -15.14
C CYS A 52 2.85 8.60 -15.49
N SER A 53 2.00 8.12 -14.60
CA SER A 53 1.32 6.84 -14.78
C SER A 53 0.43 6.78 -16.03
N ALA A 54 0.06 7.92 -16.62
CA ALA A 54 -0.60 8.00 -17.92
C ALA A 54 0.29 7.60 -19.10
N ASP A 55 1.61 7.70 -18.95
CA ASP A 55 2.60 7.40 -19.99
C ASP A 55 3.14 5.96 -19.85
N LEU A 56 2.81 5.27 -18.76
CA LEU A 56 3.24 3.90 -18.49
C LEU A 56 2.32 2.88 -19.20
N MET A 57 2.71 2.47 -20.40
CA MET A 57 1.99 1.45 -21.17
C MET A 57 1.88 0.12 -20.41
N GLY A 58 0.66 -0.42 -20.29
CA GLY A 58 0.41 -1.75 -19.70
C GLY A 58 0.35 -1.78 -18.17
N VAL A 59 0.58 -0.67 -17.49
CA VAL A 59 0.35 -0.53 -16.04
C VAL A 59 -1.01 0.15 -15.84
N ALA A 60 -1.81 -0.29 -14.87
CA ALA A 60 -3.08 0.34 -14.49
C ALA A 60 -2.83 1.71 -13.82
N GLY A 61 -2.27 2.64 -14.59
CA GLY A 61 -1.66 3.86 -14.08
C GLY A 61 -2.65 4.95 -13.75
N ILE A 62 -3.76 5.00 -14.47
CA ILE A 62 -4.80 6.01 -14.29
C ILE A 62 -6.00 5.35 -13.61
N ILE A 63 -6.51 5.99 -12.56
CA ILE A 63 -7.70 5.52 -11.86
C ILE A 63 -8.81 6.54 -12.05
N GLU A 64 -9.85 6.12 -12.77
CA GLU A 64 -11.03 6.93 -13.06
C GLU A 64 -11.79 7.34 -11.80
N PRO A 65 -12.64 8.38 -11.86
CA PRO A 65 -13.47 8.78 -10.73
C PRO A 65 -14.33 7.62 -10.21
N LYS A 66 -14.47 7.52 -8.89
CA LYS A 66 -15.21 6.45 -8.19
C LYS A 66 -14.75 5.03 -8.54
N LYS A 67 -13.49 4.87 -8.95
CA LYS A 67 -12.86 3.58 -9.21
C LYS A 67 -11.69 3.36 -8.27
N TRP A 68 -11.25 2.12 -8.21
CA TRP A 68 -10.04 1.72 -7.54
C TRP A 68 -9.20 0.87 -8.49
N ALA A 69 -7.90 0.82 -8.25
CA ALA A 69 -7.00 -0.11 -8.92
C ALA A 69 -5.97 -0.62 -7.93
N GLN A 70 -5.34 -1.72 -8.29
CA GLN A 70 -4.22 -2.28 -7.55
C GLN A 70 -2.98 -2.26 -8.43
N ILE A 71 -1.93 -1.61 -7.93
CA ILE A 71 -0.60 -1.67 -8.52
C ILE A 71 0.09 -2.90 -7.94
N GLY A 72 0.27 -3.93 -8.78
CA GLY A 72 0.86 -5.19 -8.37
C GLY A 72 2.31 -5.04 -7.92
N GLY A 73 2.76 -5.92 -7.01
CA GLY A 73 4.10 -5.87 -6.45
C GLY A 73 5.23 -6.00 -7.48
N ALA A 74 5.02 -6.75 -8.56
CA ALA A 74 5.98 -6.83 -9.67
C ALA A 74 6.10 -5.49 -10.44
N ALA A 75 4.99 -4.83 -10.70
CA ALA A 75 4.98 -3.51 -11.33
C ALA A 75 5.63 -2.47 -10.42
N LEU A 76 5.31 -2.48 -9.12
CA LEU A 76 5.97 -1.61 -8.14
C LEU A 76 7.47 -1.91 -8.08
N SER A 77 7.89 -3.17 -8.01
CA SER A 77 9.31 -3.53 -8.00
C SER A 77 10.05 -3.00 -9.22
N SER A 78 9.44 -3.12 -10.41
CA SER A 78 10.00 -2.57 -11.65
C SER A 78 10.07 -1.04 -11.63
N LEU A 79 9.00 -0.36 -11.22
CA LEU A 79 8.93 1.11 -11.19
C LEU A 79 9.81 1.72 -10.09
N CYS A 80 9.98 1.00 -8.98
CA CYS A 80 10.83 1.41 -7.88
C CYS A 80 12.32 1.25 -8.21
N GLY A 81 12.67 0.43 -9.20
CA GLY A 81 14.05 0.18 -9.62
C GLY A 81 14.90 -0.29 -8.45
N THR A 82 16.01 0.41 -8.17
CA THR A 82 16.90 0.10 -7.03
C THR A 82 16.39 0.62 -5.69
N ASN A 83 15.36 1.50 -5.67
CA ASN A 83 14.81 2.12 -4.46
C ASN A 83 13.68 1.28 -3.84
N THR A 84 13.84 -0.04 -3.81
CA THR A 84 12.80 -0.98 -3.39
C THR A 84 12.35 -0.80 -1.94
N ALA A 85 13.22 -0.37 -1.03
CA ALA A 85 12.89 -0.17 0.39
C ALA A 85 12.30 1.23 0.70
N ASN A 86 12.49 2.20 -0.19
CA ASN A 86 12.13 3.61 0.02
C ASN A 86 11.51 4.20 -1.24
N CYS A 87 10.61 3.45 -1.87
CA CYS A 87 10.01 3.83 -3.13
C CYS A 87 9.00 4.96 -2.91
N LYS A 88 9.30 6.13 -3.47
CA LYS A 88 8.44 7.30 -3.34
C LYS A 88 7.37 7.27 -4.42
N ILE A 89 6.11 7.41 -4.04
CA ILE A 89 4.99 7.47 -4.97
C ILE A 89 4.24 8.78 -4.73
N ASP A 90 4.35 9.70 -5.66
CA ASP A 90 3.63 10.98 -5.64
C ASP A 90 2.27 10.83 -6.32
N PHE A 91 1.23 11.32 -5.68
CA PHE A 91 -0.16 11.18 -6.08
C PHE A 91 -0.72 12.49 -6.61
N TYR A 92 -1.42 12.47 -7.73
CA TYR A 92 -1.97 13.65 -8.41
C TYR A 92 -3.44 13.44 -8.72
N MET A 93 -4.22 14.52 -8.62
CA MET A 93 -5.60 14.57 -9.09
C MET A 93 -5.65 15.48 -10.31
N SER A 94 -5.99 14.94 -11.47
CA SER A 94 -5.99 15.65 -12.74
C SER A 94 -7.26 15.35 -13.53
N LYS A 95 -7.76 16.33 -14.30
CA LYS A 95 -8.82 16.08 -15.30
C LYS A 95 -8.26 15.50 -16.60
N ASN A 96 -7.00 15.82 -16.90
CA ASN A 96 -6.35 15.50 -18.17
C ASN A 96 -5.34 14.38 -18.04
N LYS A 97 -5.39 13.60 -16.95
CA LYS A 97 -4.51 12.45 -16.70
C LYS A 97 -3.02 12.83 -16.64
N THR A 98 -2.71 14.05 -16.19
CA THR A 98 -1.34 14.57 -16.10
C THR A 98 -0.81 14.58 -14.66
N CYS A 99 0.53 14.60 -14.53
CA CYS A 99 1.25 14.74 -13.26
C CYS A 99 2.03 16.08 -13.21
N GLU A 100 1.42 17.15 -13.72
CA GLU A 100 2.02 18.49 -13.86
C GLU A 100 1.67 19.41 -12.68
N ASP A 101 0.55 19.14 -12.01
CA ASP A 101 0.13 19.88 -10.82
C ASP A 101 0.93 19.48 -9.58
N LYS A 102 0.66 20.12 -8.44
CA LYS A 102 1.21 19.69 -7.14
C LYS A 102 0.62 18.34 -6.71
N PRO A 103 1.44 17.43 -6.15
CA PRO A 103 0.92 16.16 -5.65
C PRO A 103 0.01 16.39 -4.45
N VAL A 104 -1.17 15.76 -4.47
CA VAL A 104 -2.15 15.76 -3.36
C VAL A 104 -1.65 14.97 -2.15
N GLY A 105 -0.68 14.08 -2.36
CA GLY A 105 0.02 13.37 -1.31
C GLY A 105 1.19 12.54 -1.84
N THR A 106 1.94 11.96 -0.92
CA THR A 106 3.12 11.16 -1.23
C THR A 106 3.12 9.93 -0.33
N ALA A 107 3.19 8.74 -0.92
CA ALA A 107 3.46 7.50 -0.20
C ALA A 107 4.95 7.17 -0.22
N LEU A 108 5.46 6.69 0.90
CA LEU A 108 6.71 5.92 0.95
C LEU A 108 6.34 4.44 1.03
N PHE A 109 6.83 3.66 0.08
CA PHE A 109 6.50 2.25 -0.09
C PHE A 109 7.77 1.40 -0.07
N ASP A 110 7.75 0.32 0.70
CA ASP A 110 8.75 -0.73 0.66
C ASP A 110 8.13 -1.90 -0.10
N VAL A 111 8.72 -2.33 -1.21
CA VAL A 111 8.13 -3.39 -2.06
C VAL A 111 7.98 -4.73 -1.36
N ASN A 112 8.67 -4.96 -0.24
CA ASN A 112 8.55 -6.18 0.56
C ASN A 112 7.68 -6.00 1.81
N LYS A 113 7.56 -4.77 2.34
CA LYS A 113 6.80 -4.49 3.58
C LYS A 113 5.47 -3.78 3.35
N GLY A 114 5.31 -3.16 2.19
CA GLY A 114 4.13 -2.37 1.82
C GLY A 114 4.24 -0.89 2.15
N LEU A 115 3.09 -0.26 2.41
CA LEU A 115 2.98 1.17 2.64
C LEU A 115 3.59 1.56 4.00
N VAL A 116 4.76 2.21 3.97
CA VAL A 116 5.52 2.63 5.15
C VAL A 116 4.93 3.91 5.74
N SER A 117 4.71 4.93 4.91
CA SER A 117 4.14 6.20 5.34
C SER A 117 3.36 6.87 4.23
N LEU A 118 2.48 7.80 4.62
CA LEU A 118 1.65 8.59 3.72
C LEU A 118 1.64 10.04 4.20
N THR A 119 2.09 10.94 3.35
CA THR A 119 1.99 12.39 3.55
C THR A 119 0.79 12.91 2.79
N ASN A 120 -0.05 13.70 3.46
CA ASN A 120 -1.19 14.37 2.87
C ASN A 120 -0.90 15.86 2.72
N ASN A 121 -0.86 16.35 1.47
CA ASN A 121 -0.50 17.74 1.16
C ASN A 121 -1.72 18.65 1.05
N LYS A 122 -2.94 18.08 1.03
CA LYS A 122 -4.22 18.76 0.82
C LYS A 122 -4.16 19.87 -0.25
N VAL A 123 -4.35 19.50 -1.52
CA VAL A 123 -4.24 20.43 -2.66
C VAL A 123 -5.60 20.60 -3.33
N ASN A 124 -6.02 21.85 -3.56
CA ASN A 124 -7.28 22.20 -4.25
C ASN A 124 -8.54 21.50 -3.68
N GLY A 125 -8.57 21.26 -2.37
CA GLY A 125 -9.67 20.56 -1.68
C GLY A 125 -9.62 19.03 -1.78
N PHE A 126 -8.66 18.46 -2.51
CA PHE A 126 -8.36 17.03 -2.48
C PHE A 126 -7.42 16.69 -1.34
N PHE A 127 -7.54 15.48 -0.82
CA PHE A 127 -6.68 14.97 0.24
C PHE A 127 -6.55 13.45 0.13
N VAL A 128 -5.44 12.92 0.64
CA VAL A 128 -5.18 11.47 0.67
C VAL A 128 -5.25 10.93 2.10
N VAL A 129 -5.76 9.72 2.26
CA VAL A 129 -5.82 9.01 3.54
C VAL A 129 -5.39 7.56 3.37
N LYS A 130 -4.86 6.98 4.44
CA LYS A 130 -4.63 5.54 4.51
C LYS A 130 -5.97 4.85 4.79
N SER A 131 -6.41 3.98 3.88
CA SER A 131 -7.67 3.24 3.98
C SER A 131 -7.49 1.76 4.33
N GLY A 132 -6.24 1.29 4.41
CA GLY A 132 -5.90 -0.09 4.77
C GLY A 132 -4.38 -0.27 4.91
N ALA A 133 -3.93 -1.50 5.17
CA ALA A 133 -2.49 -1.79 5.38
C ALA A 133 -1.63 -1.30 4.20
N ASN A 134 -2.07 -1.59 2.98
CA ASN A 134 -1.45 -1.16 1.71
C ASN A 134 -2.45 -0.46 0.81
N SER A 135 -3.32 0.34 1.39
CA SER A 135 -4.41 0.99 0.66
C SER A 135 -4.44 2.47 0.96
N VAL A 136 -4.54 3.26 -0.10
CA VAL A 136 -4.73 4.70 -0.02
C VAL A 136 -6.03 5.08 -0.73
N SER A 137 -6.74 6.03 -0.15
CA SER A 137 -7.95 6.60 -0.72
C SER A 137 -7.75 8.10 -0.89
N ILE A 138 -8.19 8.62 -2.03
CA ILE A 138 -8.14 10.04 -2.33
C ILE A 138 -9.57 10.54 -2.46
N SER A 139 -9.86 11.60 -1.72
CA SER A 139 -11.20 12.12 -1.53
C SER A 139 -11.20 13.64 -1.60
N GLY A 140 -12.41 14.21 -1.59
CA GLY A 140 -12.64 15.64 -1.65
C GLY A 140 -12.80 16.15 -3.09
N GLY A 141 -12.52 17.42 -3.27
CA GLY A 141 -12.68 18.10 -4.55
C GLY A 141 -12.68 19.60 -4.40
N PRO A 142 -12.61 20.33 -5.54
CA PRO A 142 -12.73 21.77 -5.53
C PRO A 142 -14.09 22.14 -4.95
N ILE A 143 -14.07 23.00 -3.93
CA ILE A 143 -15.30 23.59 -3.38
C ILE A 143 -15.87 24.47 -4.49
N LYS A 144 -17.02 24.09 -5.04
CA LYS A 144 -17.77 24.95 -5.97
C LYS A 144 -18.12 26.22 -5.18
N LYS A 145 -17.56 27.36 -5.61
CA LYS A 145 -17.98 28.68 -5.14
C LYS A 145 -19.33 29.03 -5.73
#